data_AF-A0A090T622-F1
#
_entry.id   AF-A0A090T622-F1
#
_cell.length_a   1.000
_cell.length_b   1.000
_cell.length_c   1.000
_cell.angle_alpha   90.00
_cell.angle_beta   90.00
_cell.angle_gamma   90.00
#
_symmetry.space_group_name_H-M   'P 1'
#
loop_
_entity.id
_entity.type
_entity.pdbx_description
1 polymer ?
#
loop_
_entity_poly.entity_id
_entity_poly.type
_entity_poly.pdbx_seq_one_letter_code
_entity_poly.pdbx_strand_id
1 'polypeptide(L)'
;MNVTLRRKKILDLLCAQGTVEVKALAEELNTSHVTVRNDLTSLEKEGKLERFFGGAALPALMRMPVASQNGLDRELAVNQRYQINDEAKRKIAAKAAELVVSNSTIIIDSGSTTHLLAQALADTGNVTVITNNLAAASTLAGIGSITLAISGGVYRNVSQSIHGHKAEEFFEGVYADIAFIGADGLDQRKG
;
A
#
# COMPACT_ATOMS: atom_id res chain seq x y z
N MET A 1 14.48 11.96 -32.04
CA MET A 1 13.29 11.29 -31.46
C MET A 1 12.17 12.31 -31.26
N ASN A 2 10.93 12.00 -31.68
CA ASN A 2 9.77 12.89 -31.50
C ASN A 2 9.38 12.97 -30.00
N VAL A 3 8.80 14.12 -29.59
CA VAL A 3 8.39 14.42 -28.21
C VAL A 3 7.50 13.34 -27.59
N THR A 4 6.50 12.84 -28.31
CA THR A 4 5.55 11.84 -27.77
C THR A 4 6.25 10.51 -27.46
N LEU A 5 7.09 10.03 -28.37
CA LEU A 5 7.90 8.82 -28.17
C LEU A 5 8.91 8.98 -27.04
N ARG A 6 9.52 10.16 -26.93
CA ARG A 6 10.47 10.46 -25.86
C ARG A 6 9.80 10.47 -24.49
N ARG A 7 8.66 11.15 -24.35
CA ARG A 7 7.90 11.20 -23.10
C ARG A 7 7.38 9.82 -22.71
N LYS A 8 6.92 9.03 -23.67
CA LYS A 8 6.55 7.63 -23.41
C LYS A 8 7.73 6.83 -22.86
N LYS A 9 8.91 6.94 -23.49
CA LYS A 9 10.11 6.24 -23.03
C LYS A 9 10.58 6.70 -21.64
N ILE A 10 10.43 7.98 -21.31
CA ILE A 10 10.69 8.50 -19.95
C ILE A 10 9.75 7.86 -18.93
N LEU A 11 8.45 7.77 -19.24
CA LEU A 11 7.47 7.10 -18.36
C LEU A 11 7.76 5.60 -18.24
N ASP A 12 8.13 4.93 -19.33
CA ASP A 12 8.47 3.50 -19.30
C ASP A 12 9.68 3.24 -18.38
N LEU A 13 10.73 4.08 -18.48
CA LEU A 13 11.90 4.02 -17.60
C LEU A 13 11.53 4.33 -16.14
N LEU A 14 10.67 5.32 -15.92
CA LEU A 14 10.20 5.70 -14.59
C LEU A 14 9.34 4.60 -13.94
N CYS A 15 8.49 3.92 -14.71
CA CYS A 15 7.73 2.76 -14.25
C CYS A 15 8.64 1.57 -13.91
N ALA A 16 9.72 1.37 -14.67
CA ALA A 16 10.67 0.27 -14.45
C ALA A 16 11.59 0.51 -13.24
N GLN A 17 12.00 1.76 -12.99
CA GLN A 17 13.04 2.11 -12.02
C GLN A 17 12.52 2.85 -10.78
N GLY A 18 11.26 3.29 -10.78
CA GLY A 18 10.62 4.07 -9.72
C GLY A 18 11.08 5.54 -9.63
N THR A 19 12.35 5.81 -9.95
CA THR A 19 12.93 7.16 -10.06
C THR A 19 13.85 7.25 -11.27
N VAL A 20 14.02 8.45 -11.80
CA VAL A 20 14.92 8.73 -12.93
C VAL A 20 15.67 10.04 -12.70
N GLU A 21 16.93 10.09 -13.12
CA GLU A 21 17.76 11.28 -13.07
C GLU A 21 17.82 12.00 -14.43
N VAL A 22 17.87 13.33 -14.39
CA VAL A 22 17.95 14.15 -15.61
C VAL A 22 19.23 13.85 -16.40
N LYS A 23 20.35 13.57 -15.73
CA LYS A 23 21.63 13.24 -16.37
C LYS A 23 21.55 11.91 -17.13
N ALA A 24 21.09 10.86 -16.45
CA ALA A 24 20.92 9.54 -17.04
C ALA A 24 19.94 9.56 -18.22
N LEU A 25 18.81 10.27 -18.10
CA LEU A 25 17.86 10.42 -19.19
C LEU A 25 18.43 11.20 -20.39
N ALA A 26 19.28 12.20 -20.15
CA ALA A 26 19.91 12.96 -21.23
C ALA A 26 20.86 12.08 -22.06
N GLU A 27 21.62 11.22 -21.39
CA GLU A 27 22.53 10.24 -22.02
C GLU A 27 21.75 9.14 -22.75
N GLU A 28 20.82 8.47 -22.08
CA GLU A 28 20.02 7.35 -22.61
C GLU A 28 19.14 7.76 -23.80
N LEU A 29 18.61 8.99 -23.79
CA LEU A 29 17.73 9.50 -24.84
C LEU A 29 18.49 10.35 -25.88
N ASN A 30 19.81 10.48 -25.72
CA ASN A 30 20.70 11.29 -26.54
C ASN A 30 20.13 12.70 -26.80
N THR A 31 19.84 13.42 -25.71
CA THR A 31 19.20 14.75 -25.75
C THR A 31 19.76 15.70 -24.68
N SER A 32 19.41 16.98 -24.75
CA SER A 32 19.92 17.96 -23.79
C SER A 32 19.21 17.87 -22.44
N HIS A 33 19.91 18.24 -21.37
CA HIS A 33 19.32 18.32 -20.02
C HIS A 33 18.14 19.30 -19.99
N VAL A 34 18.17 20.36 -20.79
CA VAL A 34 17.07 21.34 -20.90
C VAL A 34 15.84 20.68 -21.52
N THR A 35 16.03 19.85 -22.55
CA THR A 35 14.94 19.09 -23.18
C THR A 35 14.31 18.10 -22.21
N VAL A 36 15.12 17.33 -21.47
CA VAL A 36 14.62 16.41 -20.44
C VAL A 36 13.83 17.16 -19.36
N ARG A 37 14.36 18.28 -18.84
CA ARG A 37 13.67 19.09 -17.83
C ARG A 37 12.32 19.60 -18.34
N ASN A 38 12.23 20.02 -19.60
CA ASN A 38 10.98 20.49 -20.20
C ASN A 38 9.95 19.35 -20.35
N ASP A 39 10.39 18.15 -20.73
CA ASP A 39 9.51 16.98 -20.82
C ASP A 39 9.01 16.54 -19.44
N LEU A 40 9.90 16.49 -18.43
CA LEU A 40 9.50 16.22 -17.06
C LEU A 40 8.52 17.28 -16.53
N THR A 41 8.72 18.56 -16.87
CA THR A 41 7.79 19.64 -16.50
C THR A 41 6.40 19.43 -17.12
N SER A 42 6.33 19.03 -18.39
CA SER A 42 5.03 18.73 -19.02
C SER A 42 4.37 17.51 -18.40
N LEU A 43 5.13 16.44 -18.15
CA LEU A 43 4.59 15.21 -17.54
C LEU A 43 4.11 15.42 -16.10
N GLU A 44 4.79 16.28 -15.34
CA GLU A 44 4.35 16.71 -14.00
C GLU A 44 3.04 17.49 -14.05
N LYS A 45 2.91 18.44 -14.99
CA LYS A 45 1.64 19.18 -15.20
C LYS A 45 0.47 18.27 -15.60
N GLU A 46 0.78 17.15 -16.25
CA GLU A 46 -0.19 16.10 -16.59
C GLU A 46 -0.45 15.12 -15.41
N GLY A 47 0.18 15.32 -14.25
CA GLY A 47 0.02 14.48 -13.06
C GLY A 47 0.67 13.10 -13.14
N LYS A 48 1.56 12.88 -14.12
CA LYS A 48 2.15 11.56 -14.41
C LYS A 48 3.42 11.25 -13.63
N LEU A 49 4.05 12.26 -13.02
CA LEU A 49 5.27 12.15 -12.21
C LEU A 49 5.37 13.30 -11.21
N GLU A 50 6.24 13.16 -10.22
CA GLU A 50 6.64 14.22 -9.29
C GLU A 50 8.12 14.53 -9.47
N ARG A 51 8.50 15.81 -9.52
CA ARG A 51 9.91 16.20 -9.65
C ARG A 51 10.58 16.40 -8.30
N PHE A 52 11.89 16.19 -8.29
CA PHE A 52 12.77 16.56 -7.19
C PHE A 52 14.06 17.18 -7.74
N PHE A 53 14.98 17.59 -6.85
CA PHE A 53 16.24 18.18 -7.26
C PHE A 53 17.08 17.17 -8.07
N GLY A 54 17.14 17.36 -9.40
CA GLY A 54 17.96 16.55 -10.31
C GLY A 54 17.22 15.41 -11.02
N GLY A 55 15.93 15.17 -10.76
CA GLY A 55 15.22 14.03 -11.32
C GLY A 55 13.69 14.10 -11.20
N ALA A 56 13.07 12.95 -11.44
CA ALA A 56 11.64 12.72 -11.26
C ALA A 56 11.38 11.34 -10.65
N ALA A 57 10.31 11.22 -9.88
CA ALA A 57 9.83 10.00 -9.27
C ALA A 57 8.39 9.72 -9.74
N LEU A 58 7.95 8.46 -9.63
CA LEU A 58 6.52 8.18 -9.70
C LEU A 58 5.79 9.04 -8.65
N PRO A 59 4.57 9.53 -8.96
CA PRO A 59 3.76 10.22 -7.98
C PRO A 59 3.65 9.38 -6.71
N ALA A 60 3.55 9.99 -5.53
CA ALA A 60 3.52 9.27 -4.26
C ALA A 60 2.46 8.14 -4.25
N LEU A 61 1.34 8.35 -4.94
CA LEU A 61 0.25 7.37 -5.13
C LEU A 61 0.59 6.19 -6.06
N MET A 62 1.62 6.31 -6.90
CA MET A 62 2.10 5.30 -7.85
C MET A 62 3.49 4.76 -7.49
N ARG A 63 4.12 5.22 -6.40
CA ARG A 63 5.37 4.64 -5.91
C ARG A 63 5.14 3.18 -5.51
N MET A 64 5.44 2.27 -6.44
CA MET A 64 5.88 0.95 -6.04
C MET A 64 7.25 1.11 -5.37
N PRO A 65 7.52 0.50 -4.20
CA PRO A 65 8.87 0.39 -3.71
C PRO A 65 9.61 -0.56 -4.66
N VAL A 66 10.36 0.00 -5.61
CA VAL A 66 11.21 -0.77 -6.51
C VAL A 66 12.61 -0.82 -5.91
N ALA A 67 12.96 -2.03 -5.47
CA ALA A 67 14.28 -2.62 -5.45
C ALA A 67 15.49 -1.69 -5.17
N SER A 68 15.93 -1.67 -3.91
CA SER A 68 17.35 -1.47 -3.63
C SER A 68 18.15 -2.63 -4.23
N GLN A 69 19.15 -2.32 -5.05
CA GLN A 69 20.08 -3.25 -5.71
C GLN A 69 20.93 -4.10 -4.72
N ASN A 70 20.72 -3.95 -3.41
CA ASN A 70 21.51 -4.61 -2.36
C ASN A 70 20.78 -5.75 -1.62
N GLY A 71 19.72 -6.33 -2.18
CA GLY A 71 19.16 -7.61 -1.73
C GLY A 71 18.54 -7.64 -0.32
N LEU A 72 18.49 -6.52 0.41
CA LEU A 72 18.01 -6.47 1.79
C LEU A 72 16.57 -5.96 1.93
N ASP A 73 16.04 -5.25 0.93
CA ASP A 73 14.76 -4.53 1.03
C ASP A 73 13.73 -5.00 -0.01
N ARG A 74 13.57 -6.31 -0.18
CA ARG A 74 12.46 -6.82 -0.99
C ARG A 74 11.25 -6.97 -0.08
N GLU A 75 10.33 -6.02 -0.16
CA GLU A 75 9.01 -6.18 0.45
C GLU A 75 8.38 -7.48 -0.09
N LEU A 76 8.23 -8.48 0.78
CA LEU A 76 7.61 -9.74 0.40
C LEU A 76 6.15 -9.48 0.07
N ALA A 77 5.69 -10.05 -1.05
CA ALA A 77 4.28 -10.06 -1.36
C ALA A 77 3.50 -10.70 -0.20
N VAL A 78 2.34 -10.16 0.15
CA VAL A 78 1.55 -10.64 1.31
C VAL A 78 1.24 -12.14 1.19
N ASN A 79 1.08 -12.65 -0.03
CA ASN A 79 0.92 -14.07 -0.33
C ASN A 79 2.07 -14.93 0.21
N GLN A 80 3.32 -14.46 0.11
CA GLN A 80 4.49 -15.13 0.67
C GLN A 80 4.53 -14.98 2.20
N ARG A 81 4.07 -13.84 2.73
CA ARG A 81 4.03 -13.60 4.17
C ARG A 81 3.07 -14.54 4.89
N TYR A 82 1.97 -14.99 4.28
CA TYR A 82 1.06 -15.96 4.91
C TYR A 82 1.76 -17.25 5.35
N GLN A 83 2.77 -17.72 4.61
CA GLN A 83 3.48 -18.96 4.95
C GLN A 83 4.54 -18.75 6.05
N ILE A 84 5.01 -17.52 6.24
CA ILE A 84 6.03 -17.20 7.23
C ILE A 84 5.39 -17.06 8.61
N ASN A 85 5.81 -17.90 9.55
CA ASN A 85 5.34 -17.91 10.94
C ASN A 85 3.81 -18.07 11.07
N ASP A 86 3.17 -18.82 10.17
CA ASP A 86 1.71 -18.97 10.10
C ASP A 86 1.11 -19.38 11.46
N GLU A 87 1.69 -20.40 12.11
CA GLU A 87 1.18 -20.87 13.41
C GLU A 87 1.22 -19.77 14.48
N ALA A 88 2.31 -19.00 14.55
CA ALA A 88 2.42 -17.89 15.49
C ALA A 88 1.39 -16.80 15.18
N LYS A 89 1.19 -16.48 13.90
CA LYS A 89 0.18 -15.50 13.47
C LYS A 89 -1.24 -15.95 13.79
N ARG A 90 -1.56 -17.23 13.62
CA ARG A 90 -2.86 -17.80 14.01
C ARG A 90 -3.09 -17.69 15.51
N LYS A 91 -2.07 -17.95 16.34
CA LYS A 91 -2.15 -17.76 17.80
C LYS A 91 -2.40 -16.30 18.18
N ILE A 92 -1.68 -15.37 17.53
CA ILE A 92 -1.90 -13.93 17.71
C ILE A 92 -3.33 -13.54 17.30
N ALA A 93 -3.78 -13.99 16.13
CA ALA A 93 -5.11 -13.70 15.61
C ALA A 93 -6.23 -14.23 16.52
N ALA A 94 -6.12 -15.47 17.00
CA ALA A 94 -7.08 -16.04 17.94
C ALA A 94 -7.12 -15.22 19.24
N LYS A 95 -5.95 -14.85 19.79
CA LYS A 95 -5.91 -14.06 21.02
C LYS A 95 -6.45 -12.64 20.84
N ALA A 96 -6.21 -12.05 19.67
CA ALA A 96 -6.76 -10.75 19.29
C ALA A 96 -8.29 -10.80 19.15
N ALA A 97 -8.85 -11.88 18.60
CA ALA A 97 -10.29 -12.07 18.46
C ALA A 97 -11.00 -12.10 19.82
N GLU A 98 -10.37 -12.67 20.85
CA GLU A 98 -10.91 -12.66 22.24
C GLU A 98 -11.06 -11.25 22.83
N LEU A 99 -10.37 -10.24 22.28
CA LEU A 99 -10.50 -8.84 22.73
C LEU A 99 -11.71 -8.15 22.10
N VAL A 100 -12.29 -8.72 21.05
CA VAL A 100 -13.42 -8.13 20.35
C VAL A 100 -14.71 -8.46 21.09
N VAL A 101 -15.47 -7.41 21.39
CA VAL A 101 -16.75 -7.52 22.11
C VAL A 101 -17.90 -7.31 21.15
N SER A 102 -19.03 -7.98 21.37
CA SER A 102 -20.24 -7.74 20.56
C SER A 102 -20.66 -6.27 20.63
N ASN A 103 -21.13 -5.77 19.50
CA ASN A 103 -21.53 -4.40 19.19
C ASN A 103 -20.39 -3.37 19.20
N SER A 104 -19.13 -3.81 19.19
CA SER A 104 -17.98 -2.92 19.02
C SER A 104 -17.72 -2.59 17.55
N THR A 105 -17.05 -1.47 17.35
CA THR A 105 -16.45 -1.06 16.08
C THR A 105 -14.96 -1.30 16.14
N ILE A 106 -14.42 -2.07 15.20
CA ILE A 106 -13.00 -2.38 15.13
C ILE A 106 -12.41 -1.94 13.79
N ILE A 107 -11.14 -1.52 13.82
CA ILE A 107 -10.33 -1.33 12.62
C ILE A 107 -9.42 -2.55 12.45
N ILE A 108 -9.41 -3.13 11.25
CA ILE A 108 -8.45 -4.17 10.86
C ILE A 108 -7.56 -3.59 9.76
N ASP A 109 -6.27 -3.46 10.06
CA ASP A 109 -5.27 -3.01 9.10
C ASP A 109 -4.96 -4.09 8.04
N SER A 110 -4.18 -3.69 7.04
CA SER A 110 -3.57 -4.57 6.06
C SER A 110 -2.50 -5.48 6.65
N GLY A 111 -2.39 -6.68 6.08
CA GLY A 111 -1.34 -7.63 6.44
C GLY A 111 -1.83 -9.06 6.63
N SER A 112 -0.88 -10.00 6.58
CA SER A 112 -1.19 -11.44 6.71
C SER A 112 -1.71 -11.82 8.09
N THR A 113 -1.20 -11.18 9.16
CA THR A 113 -1.62 -11.47 10.54
C THR A 113 -3.02 -10.93 10.83
N THR A 114 -3.31 -9.68 10.41
CA THR A 114 -4.62 -9.06 10.59
C THR A 114 -5.69 -9.70 9.71
N HIS A 115 -5.33 -10.26 8.55
CA HIS A 115 -6.23 -11.10 7.77
C HIS A 115 -6.62 -12.39 8.53
N LEU A 116 -5.69 -13.02 9.25
CA LEU A 116 -6.01 -14.20 10.08
C LEU A 116 -6.94 -13.83 11.24
N LEU A 117 -6.87 -12.60 11.77
CA LEU A 117 -7.86 -12.10 12.72
C LEU A 117 -9.26 -12.07 12.07
N ALA A 118 -9.38 -11.56 10.85
CA ALA A 118 -10.66 -11.57 10.13
C ALA A 118 -11.24 -12.99 9.98
N GLN A 119 -10.40 -14.01 9.74
CA GLN A 119 -10.85 -15.41 9.73
C GLN A 119 -11.33 -15.89 11.10
N ALA A 120 -10.69 -15.45 12.19
CA ALA A 120 -11.06 -15.82 13.55
C ALA A 120 -12.35 -15.13 14.04
N LEU A 121 -12.80 -14.07 13.37
CA LEU A 121 -13.98 -13.30 13.79
C LEU A 121 -15.33 -13.93 13.41
N ALA A 122 -15.34 -15.04 12.68
CA ALA A 122 -16.56 -15.64 12.13
C ALA A 122 -17.69 -15.87 13.17
N ASP A 123 -17.33 -16.16 14.43
CA ASP A 123 -18.28 -16.46 15.51
C ASP A 123 -18.47 -15.29 16.51
N THR A 124 -17.90 -14.12 16.23
CA THR A 124 -17.75 -13.04 17.23
C THR A 124 -18.92 -12.07 17.22
N GLY A 125 -20.14 -12.56 17.46
CA GLY A 125 -21.33 -11.71 17.63
C GLY A 125 -21.54 -10.64 16.55
N ASN A 126 -22.26 -9.56 16.90
CA ASN A 126 -22.49 -8.45 15.98
C ASN A 126 -21.32 -7.45 16.02
N VAL A 127 -20.55 -7.25 14.96
CA VAL A 127 -19.37 -6.36 14.99
C VAL A 127 -19.32 -5.47 13.76
N THR A 128 -18.96 -4.20 13.94
CA THR A 128 -18.64 -3.31 12.82
C THR A 128 -17.15 -3.40 12.54
N VAL A 129 -16.78 -3.82 11.33
CA VAL A 129 -15.38 -3.93 10.90
C VAL A 129 -15.10 -2.88 9.83
N ILE A 130 -14.09 -2.05 10.10
CA ILE A 130 -13.58 -1.04 9.18
C ILE A 130 -12.20 -1.49 8.69
N THR A 131 -11.98 -1.60 7.38
CA THR A 131 -10.71 -2.11 6.87
C THR A 131 -10.33 -1.55 5.50
N ASN A 132 -9.03 -1.46 5.23
CA ASN A 132 -8.46 -1.26 3.90
C ASN A 132 -7.90 -2.55 3.28
N ASN A 133 -8.04 -3.69 3.97
CA ASN A 133 -7.51 -4.99 3.57
C ASN A 133 -8.55 -5.74 2.74
N LEU A 134 -8.31 -5.89 1.43
CA LEU A 134 -9.29 -6.51 0.54
C LEU A 134 -9.48 -8.00 0.83
N ALA A 135 -8.42 -8.69 1.25
CA ALA A 135 -8.50 -10.10 1.61
C ALA A 135 -9.34 -10.28 2.89
N ALA A 136 -9.11 -9.46 3.92
CA ALA A 136 -9.93 -9.48 5.13
C ALA A 136 -11.39 -9.13 4.83
N ALA A 137 -11.63 -8.07 4.05
CA ALA A 137 -12.97 -7.70 3.62
C ALA A 137 -13.70 -8.85 2.90
N SER A 138 -12.99 -9.56 2.02
CA SER A 138 -13.55 -10.70 1.29
C SER A 138 -13.87 -11.88 2.21
N THR A 139 -13.08 -12.13 3.25
CA THR A 139 -13.36 -13.15 4.27
C THR A 139 -14.60 -12.82 5.09
N LEU A 140 -14.81 -11.55 5.41
CA LEU A 140 -15.93 -11.10 6.24
C LEU A 140 -17.21 -10.86 5.43
N ALA A 141 -17.10 -10.73 4.12
CA ALA A 141 -18.23 -10.51 3.24
C ALA A 141 -19.23 -11.67 3.34
N GLY A 142 -20.51 -11.34 3.57
CA GLY A 142 -21.60 -12.31 3.67
C GLY A 142 -21.82 -12.87 5.08
N ILE A 143 -20.98 -12.53 6.06
CA ILE A 143 -21.24 -12.86 7.47
C ILE A 143 -22.31 -11.92 8.01
N GLY A 144 -23.51 -12.44 8.28
CA GLY A 144 -24.68 -11.63 8.63
C GLY A 144 -24.57 -10.83 9.93
N SER A 145 -23.67 -11.23 10.83
CA SER A 145 -23.40 -10.51 12.07
C SER A 145 -22.31 -9.42 11.91
N ILE A 146 -21.71 -9.27 10.73
CA ILE A 146 -20.66 -8.28 10.51
C ILE A 146 -21.17 -7.14 9.63
N THR A 147 -21.11 -5.92 10.19
CA THR A 147 -21.24 -4.69 9.40
C THR A 147 -19.86 -4.35 8.84
N LEU A 148 -19.69 -4.44 7.53
CA LEU A 148 -18.38 -4.24 6.90
C LEU A 148 -18.31 -2.87 6.20
N ALA A 149 -17.34 -2.05 6.60
CA ALA A 149 -16.96 -0.81 5.92
C ALA A 149 -15.57 -0.98 5.30
N ILE A 150 -15.47 -0.79 3.98
CA ILE A 150 -14.22 -0.94 3.23
C ILE A 150 -13.77 0.42 2.76
N SER A 151 -12.52 0.77 3.07
CA SER A 151 -11.90 2.01 2.59
C SER A 151 -11.85 2.07 1.07
N GLY A 152 -12.18 3.22 0.48
CA GLY A 152 -12.02 3.48 -0.95
C GLY A 152 -10.59 3.91 -1.31
N GLY A 153 -10.23 3.92 -2.60
CA GLY A 153 -8.91 4.37 -3.05
C GLY A 153 -8.27 3.46 -4.09
N VAL A 154 -6.94 3.36 -4.03
CA VAL A 154 -6.13 2.61 -5.01
C VAL A 154 -5.68 1.29 -4.42
N TYR A 155 -5.98 0.20 -5.12
CA TYR A 155 -5.56 -1.13 -4.70
C TYR A 155 -4.08 -1.39 -5.02
N ARG A 156 -3.35 -1.94 -4.04
CA ARG A 156 -1.94 -2.29 -4.15
C ARG A 156 -1.76 -3.81 -4.09
N ASN A 157 -1.29 -4.40 -5.19
CA ASN A 157 -1.12 -5.86 -5.33
C ASN A 157 -0.19 -6.49 -4.29
N VAL A 158 0.92 -5.82 -3.95
CA VAL A 158 1.96 -6.39 -3.06
C VAL A 158 1.42 -6.64 -1.65
N SER A 159 0.66 -5.69 -1.11
CA SER A 159 0.06 -5.78 0.24
C SER A 159 -1.39 -6.24 0.25
N GLN A 160 -2.03 -6.34 -0.92
CA GLN A 160 -3.47 -6.60 -1.10
C GLN A 160 -4.37 -5.64 -0.29
N SER A 161 -3.98 -4.37 -0.24
CA SER A 161 -4.69 -3.34 0.51
C SER A 161 -4.93 -2.08 -0.32
N ILE A 162 -5.88 -1.28 0.13
CA ILE A 162 -6.34 -0.05 -0.50
C ILE A 162 -5.64 1.14 0.17
N HIS A 163 -5.10 2.05 -0.65
CA HIS A 163 -4.25 3.16 -0.22
C HIS A 163 -4.59 4.46 -0.95
N GLY A 164 -3.89 5.52 -0.56
CA GLY A 164 -3.91 6.82 -1.19
C GLY A 164 -4.88 7.78 -0.54
N HIS A 165 -4.97 8.99 -1.09
CA HIS A 165 -5.69 10.09 -0.45
C HIS A 165 -7.16 9.78 -0.11
N LYS A 166 -7.86 9.03 -0.97
CA LYS A 166 -9.23 8.60 -0.68
C LYS A 166 -9.34 7.60 0.46
N ALA A 167 -8.31 6.79 0.67
CA ALA A 167 -8.26 5.90 1.82
C ALA A 167 -8.01 6.71 3.10
N GLU A 168 -7.11 7.70 3.05
CA GLU A 168 -6.82 8.61 4.16
C GLU A 168 -8.09 9.40 4.57
N GLU A 169 -8.74 10.08 3.62
CA GLU A 169 -10.01 10.79 3.84
C GLU A 169 -11.08 9.88 4.46
N PHE A 170 -11.16 8.62 4.02
CA PHE A 170 -12.12 7.67 4.58
C PHE A 170 -11.91 7.39 6.06
N PHE A 171 -10.65 7.39 6.53
CA PHE A 171 -10.33 7.19 7.95
C PHE A 171 -10.37 8.49 8.77
N GLU A 172 -10.50 9.67 8.13
CA GLU A 172 -10.67 10.93 8.85
C GLU A 172 -11.99 10.94 9.63
N GLY A 173 -11.91 11.19 10.94
CA GLY A 173 -13.09 11.21 11.80
C GLY A 173 -13.69 9.83 12.09
N VAL A 174 -13.01 8.75 11.72
CA VAL A 174 -13.39 7.38 12.14
C VAL A 174 -12.99 7.16 13.59
N TYR A 175 -13.95 6.71 14.39
CA TYR A 175 -13.73 6.28 15.76
C TYR A 175 -14.02 4.78 15.86
N ALA A 176 -13.10 4.03 16.46
CA ALA A 176 -13.23 2.61 16.71
C ALA A 176 -12.89 2.32 18.18
N ASP A 177 -13.53 1.30 18.74
CA ASP A 177 -13.23 0.81 20.09
C ASP A 177 -11.85 0.17 20.14
N ILE A 178 -11.47 -0.56 19.09
CA ILE A 178 -10.17 -1.25 18.99
C ILE A 178 -9.62 -1.13 17.56
N ALA A 179 -8.32 -0.89 17.44
CA ALA A 179 -7.61 -0.96 16.16
C ALA A 179 -6.53 -2.04 16.19
N PHE A 180 -6.61 -2.99 15.26
CA PHE A 180 -5.63 -4.05 15.07
C PHE A 180 -4.70 -3.67 13.93
N ILE A 181 -3.51 -3.17 14.29
CA ILE A 181 -2.52 -2.63 13.35
C ILE A 181 -1.39 -3.62 13.12
N GLY A 182 -1.03 -3.85 11.86
CA GLY A 182 0.13 -4.65 11.48
C GLY A 182 1.41 -3.84 11.61
N ALA A 183 2.48 -4.46 12.12
CA ALA A 183 3.81 -3.85 12.16
C ALA A 183 4.85 -4.81 11.58
N ASP A 184 5.72 -4.31 10.70
CA ASP A 184 6.86 -5.07 10.18
C ASP A 184 8.00 -5.16 11.21
N GLY A 185 8.01 -4.26 12.20
CA GLY A 185 8.92 -4.27 13.34
C GLY A 185 8.41 -3.37 14.46
N LEU A 186 8.84 -3.66 15.69
CA LEU A 186 8.56 -2.88 16.89
C LEU A 186 9.89 -2.74 17.65
N ASP A 187 10.29 -1.51 17.97
CA ASP A 187 11.42 -1.23 18.84
C ASP A 187 10.89 -0.86 20.22
N GLN A 188 11.25 -1.64 21.23
CA GLN A 188 10.77 -1.44 22.61
C GLN A 188 10.90 0.00 23.14
N ARG A 189 11.89 0.77 22.66
CA ARG A 189 12.13 2.16 23.11
C ARG A 189 11.43 3.19 22.24
N LYS A 190 11.15 2.88 20.96
CA LYS A 190 10.60 3.84 19.99
C LYS A 190 9.13 3.61 19.66
N GLY A 191 8.58 2.44 20.02
CA GLY A 191 7.31 1.96 19.49
C GLY A 191 7.57 1.30 18.16
#